data_AF-A0A5K1AFT7-F1
#
_entry.id   AF-A0A5K1AFT7-F1
#
_cell.length_a   1.000
_cell.length_b   1.000
_cell.length_c   1.000
_cell.angle_alpha   90.00
_cell.angle_beta   90.00
_cell.angle_gamma   90.00
#
_symmetry.space_group_name_H-M   'P 1'
#
loop_
_entity.id
_entity.type
_entity.pdbx_description
1 polymer ?
#
loop_
_entity_poly.entity_id
_entity_poly.type
_entity_poly.pdbx_seq_one_letter_code
_entity_poly.pdbx_strand_id
1 'polypeptide(L)' 'DALEPYMSQKTLEVHWGKHHRHYVDSLNKQLETSPLYGYTMEELVKVSYNNGNPLPQFNDVAQ' A
#
# COMPACT_ATOMS: atom_id res chain seq x y z
N ASP A 1 -8.45 -21.80 -3.04
CA ASP A 1 -9.85 -22.28 -2.92
C ASP A 1 -10.61 -21.64 -1.74
N ALA A 2 -9.94 -21.19 -0.67
CA ALA A 2 -10.58 -20.65 0.56
C ALA A 2 -11.69 -19.59 0.42
N LEU A 3 -11.79 -18.86 -0.70
CA LEU A 3 -12.80 -17.83 -0.92
C LEU A 3 -13.83 -18.18 -2.02
N GLU A 4 -13.72 -19.36 -2.63
CA GLU A 4 -14.68 -19.81 -3.65
C GLU A 4 -16.04 -20.13 -2.99
N PRO A 5 -17.18 -19.87 -3.68
CA PRO A 5 -17.29 -19.27 -5.01
C PRO A 5 -17.39 -17.73 -5.00
N TYR A 6 -17.24 -17.08 -3.84
CA TYR A 6 -17.46 -15.63 -3.68
C TYR A 6 -16.34 -14.79 -4.30
N MET A 7 -15.11 -15.31 -4.30
CA MET A 7 -13.99 -14.73 -5.00
C MET A 7 -13.15 -15.82 -5.63
N SER A 8 -12.94 -15.70 -6.94
CA SER A 8 -12.16 -16.71 -7.65
C SER A 8 -10.71 -16.74 -7.15
N GLN A 9 -10.09 -17.91 -7.16
CA GLN A 9 -8.65 -18.03 -6.89
C GLN A 9 -7.83 -17.09 -7.79
N LYS A 10 -8.21 -16.98 -9.07
CA LYS A 10 -7.53 -16.10 -10.01
C LYS A 10 -7.62 -14.63 -9.61
N THR A 11 -8.77 -14.20 -9.11
CA THR A 11 -8.98 -12.84 -8.59
C THR A 11 -8.06 -12.58 -7.41
N LEU A 12 -7.97 -13.50 -6.45
CA LEU A 12 -7.12 -13.34 -5.27
C LEU A 12 -5.62 -13.31 -5.63
N GLU A 13 -5.19 -14.18 -6.56
CA GLU A 13 -3.80 -14.19 -7.06
C GLU A 13 -3.40 -12.86 -7.69
N VAL A 14 -4.29 -12.26 -8.50
CA VAL A 14 -4.02 -10.96 -9.11
C VAL A 14 -4.09 -9.84 -8.08
N HIS A 15 -5.10 -9.85 -7.20
CA HIS A 15 -5.28 -8.82 -6.18
C HIS A 15 -4.10 -8.76 -5.20
N TRP A 16 -3.75 -9.87 -4.56
CA TRP A 16 -2.65 -9.91 -3.61
C TRP A 16 -1.28 -9.97 -4.30
N GLY A 17 -1.13 -10.87 -5.27
CA GLY A 17 0.16 -11.16 -5.87
C GLY A 17 0.69 -10.03 -6.76
N LYS A 18 -0.19 -9.32 -7.46
CA LYS A 18 0.17 -8.21 -8.36
C LYS A 18 -0.14 -6.84 -7.76
N HIS A 19 -1.39 -6.57 -7.40
CA HIS A 19 -1.78 -5.21 -6.98
C HIS A 19 -1.20 -4.82 -5.62
N HIS A 20 -1.42 -5.63 -4.58
CA HIS A 20 -0.87 -5.33 -3.26
C HIS A 20 0.67 -5.29 -3.29
N ARG A 21 1.32 -6.24 -3.96
CA ARG A 21 2.77 -6.20 -4.17
C ARG A 21 3.25 -4.90 -4.84
N HIS A 22 2.53 -4.42 -5.85
CA HIS A 22 2.88 -3.18 -6.53
C HIS A 22 2.84 -1.97 -5.58
N TYR A 23 1.83 -1.85 -4.73
CA TYR A 23 1.75 -0.78 -3.73
C TYR A 23 2.93 -0.83 -2.74
N VAL A 24 3.26 -2.03 -2.24
CA VAL A 24 4.40 -2.22 -1.33
C VAL A 24 5.73 -1.85 -2.02
N ASP A 25 5.96 -2.33 -3.25
CA ASP A 25 7.18 -2.03 -3.99
C ASP A 25 7.29 -0.53 -4.34
N SER A 26 6.19 0.12 -4.67
CA SER A 26 6.13 1.56 -4.93
C SER A 26 6.41 2.38 -3.67
N LEU A 27 5.76 2.04 -2.56
CA LEU A 27 5.97 2.68 -1.26
C LEU A 27 7.44 2.55 -0.83
N ASN A 28 8.03 1.36 -0.94
CA ASN A 28 9.44 1.14 -0.60
C ASN A 28 10.36 2.09 -1.39
N LYS A 29 10.16 2.21 -2.70
CA LYS A 29 10.93 3.13 -3.55
C LYS A 29 10.75 4.59 -3.13
N GLN A 30 9.53 4.99 -2.78
CA GLN A 30 9.27 6.36 -2.30
C GLN A 30 9.91 6.65 -0.94
N LEU A 31 10.14 5.61 -0.13
CA LEU A 31 10.73 5.75 1.21
C LEU A 31 12.27 5.69 1.21
N GLU A 32 12.92 5.16 0.18
CA GLU A 32 14.40 5.00 0.11
C GLU A 32 15.17 6.27 0.47
N THR A 33 14.67 7.45 0.09
CA THR A 33 15.29 8.75 0.40
C THR A 33 14.38 9.67 1.20
N SER A 34 13.29 9.14 1.76
CA SER A 34 12.29 9.93 2.46
C SER A 34 12.64 10.10 3.93
N PRO A 35 12.40 11.28 4.54
CA PRO A 35 12.49 11.44 5.99
C PRO A 35 11.44 10.60 6.74
N LEU A 36 10.46 10.03 6.03
CA LEU A 36 9.43 9.17 6.60
C LEU A 36 9.89 7.71 6.74
N TYR A 37 11.11 7.37 6.33
CA TYR A 37 11.65 6.02 6.52
C TYR A 37 11.71 5.66 8.03
N GLY A 38 11.29 4.45 8.37
CA GLY A 38 11.25 3.94 9.74
C GLY A 38 9.93 4.18 10.48
N TYR A 39 9.00 4.94 9.89
CA TYR A 39 7.64 5.06 10.40
C TYR A 39 6.88 3.74 10.21
N THR A 40 5.97 3.42 11.12
CA THR A 40 5.01 2.33 10.92
C THR A 40 3.99 2.71 9.83
N MET A 41 3.29 1.72 9.27
CA MET A 41 2.28 1.97 8.23
C MET A 41 1.16 2.90 8.72
N GLU A 42 0.71 2.75 9.98
CA GLU A 42 -0.31 3.63 10.55
C GLU A 42 0.18 5.07 10.68
N GLU A 43 1.40 5.26 11.16
CA GLU A 43 2.00 6.60 11.26
C GLU A 43 2.17 7.23 9.88
N LEU A 44 2.62 6.44 8.89
CA LEU A 44 2.75 6.85 7.50
C LEU A 44 1.43 7.37 6.95
N VAL A 45 0.33 6.62 7.08
CA VAL A 45 -1.01 7.06 6.64
C VAL A 45 -1.38 8.43 7.25
N LYS A 46 -1.14 8.61 8.55
CA LYS A 46 -1.49 9.86 9.26
C LYS A 46 -0.64 11.03 8.80
N VAL A 47 0.69 10.86 8.73
CA VAL A 47 1.60 11.96 8.34
C VAL A 47 1.47 12.28 6.85
N SER A 48 1.31 11.26 5.99
CA SER A 48 1.21 11.47 4.56
C SER A 48 -0.15 12.02 4.11
N TYR A 49 -1.21 11.93 4.93
CA TYR A 49 -2.46 12.66 4.67
C TYR A 49 -2.26 14.18 4.71
N ASN A 50 -1.29 14.65 5.51
CA ASN A 50 -0.82 16.04 5.53
C ASN A 50 -1.96 17.07 5.57
N ASN A 51 -2.85 16.92 6.56
CA ASN A 51 -3.97 17.83 6.83
C ASN A 51 -4.85 18.13 5.60
N GLY A 52 -5.12 17.12 4.77
CA GLY A 52 -5.95 17.24 3.57
C GLY A 52 -5.17 17.59 2.30
N ASN A 53 -3.85 17.67 2.36
CA ASN A 53 -2.95 17.87 1.22
C ASN A 53 -2.00 16.68 1.06
N PRO A 54 -2.50 15.49 0.67
CA PRO A 54 -1.76 14.24 0.78
C PRO A 54 -0.44 14.26 0.00
N LEU A 55 0.61 13.72 0.65
CA LEU A 55 1.90 13.44 0.05
C LEU A 55 1.80 12.22 -0.89
N PRO A 56 2.73 12.05 -1.84
CA PRO A 56 2.71 10.92 -2.78
C PRO A 56 2.57 9.55 -2.11
N GLN A 57 3.21 9.37 -0.94
CA GLN A 57 3.22 8.11 -0.18
C GLN A 57 1.84 7.69 0.31
N PHE A 58 0.90 8.63 0.48
CA PHE A 58 -0.44 8.34 1.00
C PHE A 58 -1.19 7.33 0.13
N ASN A 59 -1.04 7.43 -1.19
CA ASN A 59 -1.77 6.57 -2.12
C ASN A 59 -1.35 5.11 -2.03
N ASP A 60 -0.06 4.84 -1.79
CA ASP A 60 0.44 3.47 -1.73
C ASP A 60 0.33 2.87 -0.33
N VAL A 61 0.45 3.69 0.72
CA VAL A 61 0.38 3.20 2.11
C VAL A 61 -1.05 2.97 2.61
N ALA A 62 -2.04 3.62 1.99
CA ALA A 62 -3.46 3.43 2.33
C ALA A 62 -4.12 2.22 1.62
N GLN A 63 -3.37 1.51 0.75
CA GLN A 63 -3.83 0.41 -0.08
C GLN A 63 -3.35 -0.95 0.43
#